data_AF-A0A914G549-F1
#
_entry.id   AF-A0A914G549-F1
#
_cell.length_a   1.000
_cell.length_b   1.000
_cell.length_c   1.000
_cell.angle_alpha   90.00
_cell.angle_beta   90.00
_cell.angle_gamma   90.00
#
_symmetry.space_group_name_H-M   'P 1'
#
loop_
_entity.id
_entity.type
_entity.pdbx_description
1 polymer ?
#
loop_
_entity_poly.entity_id
_entity_poly.type
_entity_poly.pdbx_seq_one_letter_code
_entity_poly.pdbx_strand_id
1 'polypeptide(L)'
;MDVWKSRVEIPLSYLPGRVTKFNAYGIHGTGDERVYEALYPVTDGKLLKPDFHKLEYFQRIDTARFIPESYNYKPFVDMKYGNMWSLICPDDDGKYEPRKKKEDHLF
;
A
#
# COMPACT_ATOMS: atom_id res chain seq x y z
N MET A 1 31.97 -2.53 6.11
CA MET A 1 30.57 -2.11 5.95
C MET A 1 30.02 -2.90 4.79
N ASP A 2 29.09 -3.80 5.07
CA ASP A 2 28.49 -4.61 4.02
C ASP A 2 27.36 -3.82 3.37
N VAL A 3 27.50 -3.56 2.06
CA VAL A 3 26.49 -2.85 1.28
C VAL A 3 25.69 -3.90 0.52
N TRP A 4 24.42 -4.04 0.87
CA TRP A 4 23.47 -4.82 0.09
C TRP A 4 22.66 -3.90 -0.82
N LYS A 5 22.36 -4.39 -2.02
CA LYS A 5 21.49 -3.69 -2.98
C LYS A 5 20.35 -4.63 -3.37
N SER A 6 19.12 -4.17 -3.19
CA SER A 6 17.94 -4.88 -3.68
C SER A 6 17.29 -4.15 -4.85
N ARG A 7 16.59 -4.93 -5.67
CA ARG A 7 15.69 -4.45 -6.71
C ARG A 7 14.44 -5.32 -6.66
N VAL A 8 13.28 -4.67 -6.73
CA VAL A 8 11.99 -5.35 -6.81
C VAL A 8 11.25 -4.85 -8.04
N GLU A 9 10.55 -5.76 -8.70
CA GLU A 9 9.64 -5.44 -9.80
C GLU A 9 8.23 -5.80 -9.34
N ILE A 10 7.35 -4.80 -9.31
CA ILE A 10 5.96 -4.95 -8.87
C ILE A 10 5.09 -4.83 -10.11
N PRO A 11 4.39 -5.91 -10.52
CA PRO A 11 3.37 -5.83 -11.57
C PRO A 11 2.39 -4.70 -11.28
N LEU A 12 2.11 -3.86 -12.28
CA LEU A 12 1.16 -2.76 -12.13
C LEU A 12 -0.20 -3.26 -11.63
N SER A 13 -0.62 -4.45 -12.07
CA SER A 13 -1.84 -5.14 -11.64
C SER A 13 -1.98 -5.35 -10.13
N TYR A 14 -0.90 -5.24 -9.33
CA TYR A 14 -0.96 -5.26 -7.86
C TYR A 14 -1.25 -3.92 -7.20
N LEU A 15 -1.34 -2.83 -7.97
CA LEU A 15 -1.67 -1.52 -7.43
C LEU A 15 -3.17 -1.27 -7.57
N PRO A 16 -3.85 -0.70 -6.55
CA PRO A 16 -5.23 -0.28 -6.72
C PRO A 16 -5.33 0.80 -7.80
N GLY A 17 -6.49 0.89 -8.46
CA GLY A 17 -6.78 1.98 -9.37
C GLY A 17 -6.60 3.35 -8.68
N ARG A 18 -6.08 4.35 -9.41
CA ARG A 18 -5.81 5.71 -8.89
C ARG A 18 -4.88 5.76 -7.68
N VAL A 19 -3.93 4.82 -7.56
CA VAL A 19 -2.84 5.00 -6.60
C VAL A 19 -2.12 6.31 -6.90
N THR A 20 -1.99 7.17 -5.90
CA THR A 20 -1.39 8.52 -6.05
C THR A 20 -0.42 8.87 -4.95
N LYS A 21 -0.37 8.05 -3.90
CA LYS A 21 0.46 8.26 -2.72
C LYS A 21 1.26 7.00 -2.42
N PHE A 22 2.45 7.19 -1.87
CA PHE A 22 3.35 6.10 -1.51
C PHE A 22 4.26 6.50 -0.33
N ASN A 23 4.81 5.49 0.32
CA ASN A 23 5.90 5.59 1.27
C ASN A 23 6.73 4.29 1.23
N ALA A 24 7.96 4.34 1.71
CA ALA A 24 8.86 3.18 1.80
C ALA A 24 9.52 3.14 3.17
N TYR A 25 9.83 1.93 3.64
CA TYR A 25 10.35 1.69 4.99
C TYR A 25 11.61 0.83 4.97
N GLY A 26 12.57 1.19 5.81
CA GLY A 26 13.74 0.40 6.14
C GLY A 26 13.69 -0.02 7.60
N ILE A 27 13.77 -1.32 7.88
CA ILE A 27 13.78 -1.84 9.25
C ILE A 27 14.99 -2.75 9.38
N HIS A 28 15.89 -2.41 10.30
CA HIS A 28 17.12 -3.16 10.54
C HIS A 28 17.49 -3.16 12.03
N GLY A 29 18.48 -3.96 12.41
CA GLY A 29 18.77 -4.26 13.81
C GLY A 29 17.73 -5.19 14.46
N THR A 30 17.92 -5.48 15.74
CA THR A 30 17.08 -6.43 16.50
C THR A 30 16.86 -5.96 17.92
N GLY A 31 15.72 -6.33 18.52
CA GLY A 31 15.39 -5.95 19.90
C GLY A 31 15.35 -4.44 20.09
N ASP A 32 16.04 -3.96 21.13
CA ASP A 32 16.12 -2.54 21.48
C ASP A 32 16.99 -1.73 20.51
N GLU A 33 17.86 -2.38 19.73
CA GLU A 33 18.68 -1.74 18.70
C GLU A 33 17.97 -1.67 17.34
N ARG A 34 16.68 -2.03 17.27
CA ARG A 34 15.93 -1.97 16.02
C ARG A 34 15.72 -0.51 15.60
N VAL A 35 16.16 -0.22 14.38
CA VAL A 35 16.02 1.09 13.75
C VAL A 35 14.91 1.03 12.71
N TYR A 36 14.10 2.09 12.68
CA TYR A 36 13.02 2.28 11.72
C TYR A 36 13.27 3.54 10.92
N GLU A 37 13.33 3.40 9.61
CA GLU A 37 13.53 4.48 8.65
C GLU A 37 12.34 4.54 7.69
N ALA A 38 12.02 5.74 7.23
CA ALA A 38 10.95 5.96 6.26
C ALA A 38 11.39 6.98 5.22
N LEU A 39 10.98 6.78 3.97
CA LEU A 39 11.19 7.76 2.89
C LEU A 39 10.48 9.08 3.21
N TYR A 40 9.26 8.99 3.73
CA TYR A 40 8.49 10.11 4.25
C TYR A 40 8.18 9.90 5.74
N PRO A 41 8.37 10.92 6.60
CA PRO A 41 8.12 10.79 8.03
C PRO A 41 6.71 10.31 8.35
N VAL A 42 6.58 9.32 9.25
CA VAL A 42 5.31 8.72 9.68
C VAL A 42 4.81 9.25 11.03
N THR A 43 5.17 10.48 11.38
CA THR A 43 4.83 11.10 12.66
C THR A 43 4.78 12.61 12.51
N ASP A 44 3.92 13.25 13.30
CA ASP A 44 3.92 14.70 13.54
C ASP A 44 4.85 15.11 14.70
N GLY A 45 5.68 14.17 15.18
CA GLY A 45 6.57 14.34 16.33
C GLY A 45 5.93 13.97 17.67
N LYS A 46 4.64 13.60 17.72
CA LYS A 46 3.95 13.23 18.97
C LYS A 46 3.86 11.72 19.19
N LEU A 47 4.02 10.93 18.13
CA LEU A 47 3.97 9.47 18.24
C LEU A 47 5.28 8.95 18.84
N LEU A 48 5.15 8.21 19.96
CA LEU A 48 6.28 7.55 20.63
C LEU A 48 6.83 6.37 19.83
N LYS A 49 6.02 5.81 18.91
CA LYS A 49 6.39 4.68 18.06
C LYS A 49 5.91 4.94 16.62
N PRO A 50 6.71 4.56 15.61
CA PRO A 50 6.29 4.69 14.21
C PRO A 50 5.10 3.77 13.91
N ASP A 51 4.13 4.28 13.16
CA ASP A 51 3.00 3.51 12.64
C ASP A 51 3.00 3.58 11.10
N PHE A 52 3.36 2.48 10.46
CA PHE A 52 3.51 2.37 9.00
C PHE A 52 2.17 2.27 8.26
N HIS A 53 1.06 2.08 8.98
CA HIS A 53 -0.28 1.95 8.38
C HIS A 53 -1.01 3.30 8.28
N LYS A 54 -0.39 4.39 8.76
CA LYS A 54 -0.97 5.73 8.70
C LYS A 54 -0.85 6.33 7.30
N LEU A 55 -1.86 6.07 6.48
CA LEU A 55 -1.98 6.54 5.09
C LEU A 55 -1.95 8.08 4.96
N GLU A 56 -2.26 8.81 6.04
CA GLU A 56 -2.20 10.27 6.08
C GLU A 56 -0.78 10.82 5.83
N TYR A 57 0.26 10.08 6.21
CA TYR A 57 1.66 10.46 6.04
C TYR A 57 2.25 10.05 4.69
N PHE A 58 1.50 9.33 3.86
CA PHE A 58 1.96 8.96 2.52
C PHE A 58 1.96 10.20 1.63
N GLN A 59 3.07 10.42 0.92
CA GLN A 59 3.22 11.57 0.05
C GLN A 59 2.85 11.25 -1.38
N ARG A 60 2.48 12.29 -2.12
CA ARG A 60 2.18 12.18 -3.55
C ARG A 60 3.42 11.74 -4.32
N ILE A 61 3.24 10.80 -5.23
CA ILE A 61 4.25 10.44 -6.22
C ILE A 61 3.75 10.83 -7.61
N ASP A 62 4.67 11.18 -8.49
CA ASP A 62 4.37 11.45 -9.89
C ASP A 62 4.17 10.13 -10.64
N THR A 63 2.95 9.59 -10.58
CA THR A 63 2.62 8.31 -11.20
C THR A 63 2.66 8.34 -12.71
N ALA A 64 2.52 9.51 -13.35
CA ALA A 64 2.60 9.63 -14.81
C ALA A 64 3.95 9.18 -15.38
N ARG A 65 5.00 9.13 -14.55
CA ARG A 65 6.32 8.64 -14.95
C ARG A 65 6.41 7.12 -15.15
N PHE A 66 5.52 6.34 -14.54
CA PHE A 66 5.64 4.87 -14.54
C PHE A 66 4.31 4.11 -14.63
N ILE A 67 3.17 4.80 -14.47
CA ILE A 67 1.83 4.24 -14.63
C ILE A 67 1.22 4.82 -15.92
N PRO A 68 0.88 3.99 -16.93
CA PRO A 68 0.17 4.44 -18.12
C PRO A 68 -1.16 5.10 -17.76
N GLU A 69 -1.54 6.17 -18.47
CA GLU A 69 -2.77 6.93 -18.17
C GLU A 69 -4.04 6.05 -18.18
N SER A 70 -4.08 5.03 -19.04
CA SER A 70 -5.16 4.05 -19.13
C SER A 70 -5.32 3.17 -17.87
N TYR A 71 -4.28 3.02 -17.05
CA TYR A 71 -4.31 2.26 -15.80
C TYR A 71 -5.09 2.98 -14.69
N ASN A 72 -5.14 4.32 -14.74
CA ASN A 72 -5.63 5.10 -13.61
C ASN A 72 -7.14 4.92 -13.35
N TYR A 73 -7.95 4.42 -14.28
CA TYR A 73 -9.40 4.39 -14.06
C TYR A 73 -9.95 3.03 -13.62
N LYS A 74 -9.30 1.92 -13.97
CA LYS A 74 -9.67 0.56 -13.57
C LYS A 74 -8.40 -0.26 -13.33
N PRO A 75 -8.35 -1.12 -12.29
CA PRO A 75 -7.20 -2.01 -12.11
C PRO A 75 -6.99 -2.84 -13.39
N PHE A 76 -5.73 -2.99 -13.80
CA PHE A 76 -5.41 -3.70 -15.03
C PHE A 76 -5.75 -5.18 -14.90
N VAL A 77 -6.45 -5.71 -15.89
CA VAL A 77 -6.59 -7.15 -16.08
C VAL A 77 -5.25 -7.65 -16.60
N ASP A 78 -4.49 -8.31 -15.73
CA ASP A 78 -3.25 -8.96 -16.12
C ASP A 78 -3.58 -10.11 -17.06
N MET A 79 -3.18 -10.07 -18.34
CA MET A 79 -3.51 -11.15 -19.27
C MET A 79 -2.85 -12.49 -18.88
N LYS A 80 -1.79 -12.48 -18.07
CA LYS A 80 -1.12 -13.69 -17.57
C LYS A 80 -1.77 -14.24 -16.30
N TYR A 81 -2.29 -13.38 -15.43
CA TYR A 81 -2.82 -13.78 -14.11
C TYR A 81 -4.34 -13.52 -13.92
N GLY A 82 -5.03 -12.99 -14.93
CA GLY A 82 -6.46 -12.62 -14.88
C GLY A 82 -6.73 -11.32 -14.11
N ASN A 83 -8.02 -11.06 -13.80
CA ASN A 83 -8.39 -10.00 -12.85
C ASN A 83 -8.10 -10.49 -11.42
N MET A 84 -6.86 -10.33 -10.99
CA MET A 84 -6.41 -10.73 -9.65
C MET A 84 -7.20 -10.05 -8.53
N TRP A 85 -7.73 -8.85 -8.77
CA TRP A 85 -8.58 -8.16 -7.80
C TRP A 85 -9.95 -8.80 -7.66
N SER A 86 -10.52 -9.41 -8.71
CA SER A 86 -11.81 -10.11 -8.58
C SER A 86 -11.79 -11.29 -7.60
N LEU A 87 -10.60 -11.84 -7.30
CA LEU A 87 -10.42 -12.93 -6.33
C LEU A 87 -10.24 -12.42 -4.88
N ILE A 88 -9.77 -11.17 -4.71
CA ILE A 88 -9.42 -10.59 -3.40
C ILE A 88 -10.50 -9.61 -2.94
N CYS A 89 -11.04 -8.85 -3.89
CA CYS A 89 -12.14 -7.93 -3.79
C CYS A 89 -13.17 -8.36 -4.85
N PRO A 90 -14.06 -9.33 -4.57
CA PRO A 90 -15.18 -9.58 -5.45
C PRO A 90 -15.97 -8.26 -5.54
N ASP A 91 -15.89 -7.60 -6.69
CA ASP A 91 -16.47 -6.29 -6.88
C ASP A 91 -17.97 -6.34 -6.56
N ASP A 92 -18.38 -5.32 -5.81
CA ASP A 92 -19.71 -4.77 -5.79
C ASP A 92 -20.32 -4.85 -7.21
N ASP A 93 -21.45 -5.52 -7.30
CA ASP A 93 -22.39 -5.63 -8.40
C ASP A 93 -23.05 -4.27 -8.78
N GLY A 94 -22.33 -3.16 -8.58
CA GLY A 94 -22.88 -1.81 -8.67
C GLY A 94 -23.96 -1.52 -7.64
N LYS A 95 -24.13 -2.39 -6.63
CA LYS A 95 -25.07 -2.21 -5.52
C LYS A 95 -24.31 -2.18 -4.21
N TYR A 96 -23.92 -0.98 -3.81
CA TYR A 96 -23.45 -0.73 -2.46
C TYR A 96 -24.60 -1.01 -1.48
N GLU A 97 -24.52 -2.14 -0.75
CA GLU A 97 -25.19 -2.26 0.54
C GLU A 97 -24.14 -2.14 1.66
N PRO A 98 -24.26 -1.17 2.57
CA PRO A 98 -23.31 -1.03 3.66
C PRO A 98 -23.33 -2.28 4.53
N ARG A 99 -22.17 -2.89 4.79
CA ARG A 99 -22.05 -3.97 5.77
C ARG A 99 -22.68 -3.50 7.08
N LYS A 100 -23.78 -4.14 7.49
CA LYS A 100 -24.27 -4.03 8.87
C LYS A 100 -23.10 -4.45 9.77
N LYS A 101 -22.69 -3.55 10.65
CA LYS A 101 -21.72 -3.88 11.70
C LYS A 101 -22.25 -5.13 12.40
N LYS A 102 -21.54 -6.25 12.29
CA LYS A 102 -21.66 -7.29 13.30
C LYS A 102 -20.99 -6.71 14.54
N GLU A 103 -21.80 -6.51 15.56
CA GLU A 103 -21.34 -6.31 16.92
C GLU A 103 -20.58 -7.57 17.30
N ASP A 104 -19.25 -7.54 17.15
CA ASP A 104 -18.40 -8.59 17.68
C ASP A 104 -18.25 -8.32 19.19
N HIS A 105 -19.24 -8.85 19.92
CA HIS A 105 -19.05 -9.29 21.28
C HIS A 105 -18.04 -10.45 21.30
N LEU A 106 -17.10 -10.35 22.25
CA LEU A 106 -16.22 -11.41 22.79
C LEU A 106 -14.97 -11.71 21.93
N PHE A 107 -13.74 -11.69 22.43
CA PHE A 107 -13.17 -11.82 23.78
C PHE A 107 -11.92 -10.94 23.93
#